data_AF-A0A933XW70-F1
#
_entry.id   AF-A0A933XW70-F1
#
_cell.length_a   1.000
_cell.length_b   1.000
_cell.length_c   1.000
_cell.angle_alpha   90.00
_cell.angle_beta   90.00
_cell.angle_gamma   90.00
#
_symmetry.space_group_name_H-M   'P 1'
#
loop_
_entity.id
_entity.type
_entity.pdbx_description
1 polymer ?
#
loop_
_entity_poly.entity_id
_entity_poly.type
_entity_poly.pdbx_seq_one_letter_code
_entity_poly.pdbx_strand_id
1 'polypeptide(L)'
;KGQLGDGEFKFFVSRDGGDRLLGVLVFMSEFTYHGPVVVAVAMDANGKVADTRVTDVQMEPMEWVSPLLRNDYLQEFKGQTASMELTLGPKWENGYGEMTRGYALLIANAVKRSAQLFDMVFTAGSAK
;
A
#
# COMPACT_ATOMS: atom_id res chain seq x y z
N LYS A 1 -12.09 -16.03 -6.48
CA LYS A 1 -11.38 -14.77 -6.80
C LYS A 1 -12.43 -13.70 -7.05
N GLY A 2 -12.77 -12.89 -6.05
CA GLY A 2 -13.62 -11.71 -6.24
C GLY A 2 -12.72 -10.52 -6.52
N GLN A 3 -12.74 -10.05 -7.77
CA GLN A 3 -12.08 -8.83 -8.22
C GLN A 3 -12.76 -7.66 -7.51
N LEU A 4 -11.98 -6.77 -6.91
CA LEU A 4 -12.52 -5.56 -6.26
C LEU A 4 -12.99 -4.59 -7.35
N GLY A 5 -14.18 -4.03 -7.17
CA GLY A 5 -14.70 -2.95 -8.00
C GLY A 5 -13.93 -1.65 -7.78
N ASP A 6 -14.21 -0.64 -8.62
CA ASP A 6 -13.61 0.69 -8.46
C ASP A 6 -13.98 1.29 -7.10
N GLY A 7 -12.98 1.79 -6.37
CA GLY A 7 -13.15 2.28 -5.00
C GLY A 7 -13.32 1.21 -3.90
N GLU A 8 -13.28 -0.08 -4.21
CA GLU A 8 -13.39 -1.14 -3.20
C GLU A 8 -12.02 -1.57 -2.65
N PHE A 9 -11.97 -1.83 -1.34
CA PHE A 9 -10.81 -2.39 -0.65
C PHE A 9 -11.23 -3.55 0.26
N LYS A 10 -10.29 -4.44 0.59
CA LYS A 10 -10.49 -5.44 1.66
C LYS A 10 -9.66 -5.06 2.87
N PHE A 11 -10.29 -5.11 4.04
CA PHE A 11 -9.67 -4.76 5.31
C PHE A 11 -9.85 -5.92 6.28
N PHE A 12 -8.74 -6.59 6.61
CA PHE A 12 -8.71 -7.73 7.50
C PHE A 12 -8.09 -7.32 8.83
N VAL A 13 -8.75 -7.64 9.94
CA VAL A 13 -8.28 -7.32 11.29
C VAL A 13 -7.88 -8.60 12.00
N SER A 14 -6.68 -8.63 12.58
CA SER A 14 -6.19 -9.73 13.41
C SER A 14 -6.20 -9.33 14.87
N ARG A 15 -6.71 -10.21 15.74
CA ARG A 15 -6.80 -10.02 17.18
C ARG A 15 -6.33 -11.26 17.92
N ASP A 16 -5.82 -11.10 19.13
CA ASP A 16 -5.48 -12.23 20.00
C ASP A 16 -6.71 -12.78 20.74
N GLY A 17 -6.52 -13.81 21.57
CA GLY A 17 -7.60 -14.43 22.34
C GLY A 17 -8.25 -13.51 23.39
N GLY A 18 -7.69 -12.32 23.64
CA GLY A 18 -8.24 -11.29 24.51
C GLY A 18 -8.80 -10.09 23.74
N ASP A 19 -9.08 -10.22 22.44
CA ASP A 19 -9.60 -9.17 21.55
C ASP A 19 -8.64 -7.98 21.32
N ARG A 20 -7.38 -8.08 21.75
CA ARG A 20 -6.39 -7.04 21.50
C ARG A 20 -5.94 -7.09 20.04
N LEU A 21 -5.88 -5.92 19.39
CA LEU A 21 -5.41 -5.78 18.02
C LEU A 21 -3.96 -6.29 17.90
N LEU A 22 -3.73 -7.22 16.98
CA LEU A 22 -2.40 -7.70 16.60
C LEU A 22 -1.87 -6.99 15.36
N GLY A 23 -2.77 -6.64 14.44
CA GLY A 23 -2.43 -5.96 13.19
C GLY A 23 -3.56 -6.04 12.18
N VAL A 24 -3.30 -5.48 11.01
CA VAL A 24 -4.27 -5.36 9.91
C VAL A 24 -3.60 -5.73 8.60
N LEU A 25 -4.38 -6.29 7.67
CA LEU A 25 -3.99 -6.46 6.28
C LEU A 25 -5.01 -5.73 5.38
N VAL A 26 -4.53 -4.83 4.54
CA VAL A 26 -5.36 -4.08 3.58
C VAL A 26 -4.98 -4.48 2.17
N PHE A 27 -5.96 -4.75 1.32
CA PHE A 27 -5.76 -4.84 -0.13
C PHE A 27 -6.36 -3.58 -0.76
N MET A 28 -5.48 -2.70 -1.23
CA MET A 28 -5.83 -1.42 -1.84
C MET A 28 -5.64 -1.51 -3.36
N SER A 29 -6.69 -1.18 -4.10
CA SER A 29 -6.65 -1.11 -5.56
C SER A 29 -6.43 0.32 -6.01
N GLU A 30 -5.47 0.52 -6.89
CA GLU A 30 -5.26 1.78 -7.62
C GLU A 30 -5.54 1.54 -9.10
N PHE A 31 -6.44 2.33 -9.67
CA PHE A 31 -6.88 2.17 -11.05
C PHE A 31 -6.14 3.16 -11.95
N THR A 32 -5.60 2.65 -13.05
CA THR A 32 -4.94 3.46 -14.09
C THR A 32 -5.59 3.22 -15.44
N TYR A 33 -5.28 4.08 -16.41
CA TYR A 33 -5.67 3.85 -17.81
C TYR A 33 -5.15 2.51 -18.36
N HIS A 34 -4.01 2.03 -17.87
CA HIS A 34 -3.37 0.79 -18.30
C HIS A 34 -3.83 -0.43 -17.48
N GLY A 35 -4.75 -0.25 -16.55
CA GLY A 35 -5.29 -1.31 -15.69
C GLY A 35 -4.96 -1.13 -14.20
N PRO A 36 -5.59 -1.94 -13.33
CA PRO A 36 -5.45 -1.82 -11.88
C PRO A 36 -4.12 -2.40 -11.37
N VAL A 37 -3.66 -1.83 -10.25
CA VAL A 37 -2.58 -2.35 -9.40
C VAL A 37 -3.14 -2.58 -8.01
N VAL A 38 -3.05 -3.80 -7.48
CA VAL A 38 -3.51 -4.15 -6.14
C VAL A 38 -2.33 -4.32 -5.21
N VAL A 39 -2.26 -3.47 -4.18
CA VAL A 39 -1.21 -3.48 -3.17
C VAL A 39 -1.79 -4.04 -1.86
N ALA A 40 -1.17 -5.11 -1.36
CA ALA A 40 -1.41 -5.63 -0.02
C ALA A 40 -0.46 -4.95 0.97
N VAL A 41 -1.01 -4.41 2.05
CA VAL A 41 -0.28 -3.64 3.08
C VAL A 41 -0.59 -4.25 4.42
N ALA A 42 0.41 -4.86 5.06
CA ALA A 42 0.31 -5.34 6.42
C ALA A 42 0.76 -4.24 7.38
N MET A 43 0.01 -4.00 8.45
CA MET A 43 0.32 -3.04 9.50
C MET A 43 0.27 -3.70 10.87
N ASP A 44 1.12 -3.24 11.78
CA ASP A 44 1.09 -3.63 13.18
C ASP A 44 -0.07 -2.97 13.94
N ALA A 45 -0.21 -3.31 15.22
CA ALA A 45 -1.24 -2.75 16.09
C ALA A 45 -1.13 -1.23 16.33
N ASN A 46 -0.02 -0.60 15.92
CA ASN A 46 0.22 0.84 16.04
C ASN A 46 0.08 1.57 14.69
N GLY A 47 -0.37 0.89 13.64
CA GLY A 47 -0.51 1.48 12.31
C GLY A 47 0.81 1.65 11.56
N LYS A 48 1.90 1.04 12.02
CA LYS A 48 3.16 1.02 11.27
C LYS A 48 3.12 -0.09 10.23
N VAL A 49 3.55 0.23 9.02
CA VAL A 49 3.64 -0.75 7.93
C VAL A 49 4.68 -1.83 8.28
N ALA A 50 4.25 -3.08 8.31
CA ALA A 50 5.08 -4.24 8.61
C ALA A 50 5.64 -4.91 7.34
N ASP A 51 4.83 -5.02 6.27
CA ASP A 51 5.22 -5.50 4.95
C ASP A 51 4.28 -4.93 3.87
N THR A 52 4.75 -4.89 2.63
CA THR A 52 3.98 -4.44 1.46
C THR A 52 4.24 -5.35 0.25
N ARG A 53 3.19 -5.71 -0.50
CA ARG A 53 3.27 -6.55 -1.70
C ARG A 53 2.38 -6.02 -2.81
N VAL A 54 2.86 -6.01 -4.05
CA VAL A 54 1.97 -5.95 -5.22
C VAL A 54 1.44 -7.36 -5.47
N THR A 55 0.12 -7.53 -5.42
CA THR A 55 -0.55 -8.84 -5.44
C THR A 55 -1.30 -9.12 -6.72
N ASP A 56 -1.74 -8.08 -7.42
CA ASP A 56 -2.36 -8.16 -8.73
C ASP A 56 -1.94 -6.95 -9.56
N VAL A 57 -1.61 -7.20 -10.82
CA VAL A 57 -1.20 -6.18 -11.79
C VAL A 57 -1.34 -6.78 -13.19
N GLN A 58 -1.91 -6.00 -14.10
CA GLN A 58 -2.07 -6.45 -15.49
C GLN A 58 -0.74 -6.41 -16.25
N MET A 59 -0.72 -7.10 -17.41
CA MET A 59 0.50 -7.32 -18.19
C MET A 59 1.19 -6.02 -18.61
N GLU A 60 0.43 -5.02 -19.07
CA GLU A 60 0.98 -3.73 -19.50
C GLU A 60 1.56 -2.93 -18.32
N PRO A 61 0.84 -2.67 -17.22
CA PRO A 61 1.39 -2.04 -16.02
C PRO A 61 2.63 -2.73 -15.45
N MET A 62 2.75 -4.05 -15.61
CA MET A 62 3.87 -4.83 -15.11
C MET A 62 5.21 -4.36 -15.69
N GLU A 63 5.26 -3.83 -16.91
CA GLU A 63 6.51 -3.33 -17.51
C GLU A 63 7.12 -2.19 -16.68
N TRP A 64 6.28 -1.36 -16.07
CA TRP A 64 6.72 -0.22 -15.24
C TRP A 64 6.83 -0.56 -13.76
N VAL A 65 6.05 -1.53 -13.27
CA VAL A 65 6.10 -2.00 -11.87
C VAL A 65 7.27 -2.95 -11.61
N SER A 66 7.60 -3.83 -12.56
CA SER A 66 8.62 -4.87 -12.37
C SER A 66 10.02 -4.33 -12.02
N PRO A 67 10.51 -3.19 -12.59
CA PRO A 67 11.75 -2.57 -12.14
C PRO A 67 11.73 -2.15 -10.66
N LEU A 68 10.60 -1.66 -10.15
CA LEU A 68 10.44 -1.28 -8.74
C LEU A 68 10.53 -2.50 -7.82
N LEU A 69 9.85 -3.59 -8.21
CA LEU A 69 9.84 -4.85 -7.45
C LEU A 69 11.24 -5.49 -7.39
N ARG A 70 11.99 -5.46 -8.49
CA ARG A 70 13.35 -6.01 -8.57
C ARG A 70 14.38 -5.23 -7.75
N ASN A 71 14.08 -3.99 -7.37
CA ASN A 71 14.98 -3.11 -6.66
C ASN A 71 14.52 -2.82 -5.22
N ASP A 72 13.61 -3.65 -4.70
CA ASP A 72 13.10 -3.60 -3.33
C ASP A 72 12.37 -2.30 -2.96
N TYR A 73 11.72 -1.64 -3.92
CA TYR A 73 10.98 -0.39 -3.67
C TYR A 73 9.98 -0.51 -2.51
N LEU A 74 9.31 -1.66 -2.39
CA LEU A 74 8.31 -1.89 -1.35
C LEU A 74 8.89 -1.89 0.07
N GLN A 75 10.20 -2.08 0.23
CA GLN A 75 10.86 -2.06 1.55
C GLN A 75 10.98 -0.65 2.12
N GLU A 76 10.92 0.40 1.28
CA GLU A 76 10.94 1.81 1.70
C GLU A 76 9.76 2.15 2.62
N PHE A 77 8.69 1.36 2.54
CA PHE A 77 7.48 1.57 3.31
C PHE A 77 7.54 0.96 4.71
N LYS A 78 8.49 0.06 5.00
CA LYS A 78 8.53 -0.61 6.29
C LYS A 78 8.77 0.38 7.43
N GLY A 79 7.90 0.35 8.44
CA GLY A 79 7.92 1.24 9.59
C GLY A 79 7.26 2.60 9.36
N GLN A 80 6.83 2.90 8.12
CA GLN A 80 6.08 4.13 7.80
C GLN A 80 4.68 4.09 8.42
N THR A 81 4.07 5.27 8.53
CA THR A 81 2.70 5.48 9.04
C THR A 81 1.90 6.34 8.07
N ALA A 82 0.66 6.69 8.41
CA ALA A 82 -0.20 7.55 7.59
C ALA A 82 0.39 8.95 7.32
N SER A 83 1.36 9.41 8.12
CA SER A 83 2.04 10.69 7.94
C SER A 83 3.16 10.66 6.91
N MET A 84 3.38 9.53 6.23
CA MET A 84 4.41 9.43 5.21
C MET A 84 4.19 10.42 4.06
N GLU A 85 5.29 10.95 3.53
CA GLU A 85 5.27 11.84 2.37
C GLU A 85 5.10 11.04 1.07
N LEU A 86 4.37 11.62 0.11
CA LEU A 86 4.23 11.06 -1.24
C LEU A 86 5.30 11.62 -2.16
N THR A 87 6.55 11.29 -1.86
CA THR A 87 7.71 11.71 -2.63
C THR A 87 8.57 10.50 -2.99
N LEU A 88 9.32 10.64 -4.08
CA LEU A 88 10.29 9.63 -4.48
C LEU A 88 11.66 10.02 -3.90
N GLY A 89 12.33 9.06 -3.30
CA GLY A 89 13.74 9.25 -2.94
C GLY A 89 14.61 9.44 -4.19
N PRO A 90 15.77 10.12 -4.10
CA PRO A 90 16.62 10.43 -5.25
C PRO A 90 17.00 9.22 -6.13
N LYS A 91 17.12 8.02 -5.52
CA LYS A 91 17.34 6.75 -6.22
C LYS A 91 16.24 6.44 -7.23
N TRP A 92 14.99 6.71 -6.88
CA TRP A 92 13.80 6.42 -7.66
C TRP A 92 13.51 7.52 -8.69
N GLU A 93 13.88 8.75 -8.38
CA GLU A 93 13.73 9.89 -9.28
C GLU A 93 14.70 9.84 -10.47
N ASN A 94 15.97 9.52 -10.22
CA ASN A 94 17.01 9.62 -11.25
C ASN A 94 17.26 8.31 -12.02
N GLY A 95 16.83 7.17 -11.46
CA GLY A 95 17.13 5.84 -12.02
C GLY A 95 16.09 5.30 -13.01
N TYR A 96 14.95 5.97 -13.19
CA TYR A 96 13.79 5.39 -13.88
C TYR A 96 13.05 6.37 -14.79
N GLY A 97 12.43 5.82 -15.84
CA GLY A 97 11.56 6.56 -16.74
C GLY A 97 10.29 7.08 -16.06
N GLU A 98 9.65 8.07 -16.69
CA GLU A 98 8.49 8.77 -16.14
C GLU A 98 7.35 7.83 -15.72
N MET A 99 7.02 6.83 -16.54
CA MET A 99 5.98 5.85 -16.21
C MET A 99 6.30 5.07 -14.95
N THR A 100 7.53 4.54 -14.82
CA THR A 100 7.95 3.82 -13.61
C THR A 100 7.91 4.71 -12.37
N ARG A 101 8.28 5.99 -12.48
CA ARG A 101 8.14 6.95 -11.38
C ARG A 101 6.67 7.20 -11.01
N GLY A 102 5.79 7.32 -12.01
CA GLY A 102 4.34 7.44 -11.80
C GLY A 102 3.78 6.23 -11.04
N TYR A 103 4.15 5.01 -11.44
CA TYR A 103 3.75 3.79 -10.75
C TYR A 103 4.33 3.67 -9.34
N ALA A 104 5.54 4.18 -9.10
CA ALA A 104 6.11 4.26 -7.77
C ALA A 104 5.26 5.14 -6.85
N LEU A 105 4.90 6.35 -7.29
CA LEU A 105 4.01 7.25 -6.55
C LEU A 105 2.61 6.67 -6.34
N LEU A 106 2.08 5.96 -7.32
CA LEU A 106 0.79 5.27 -7.22
C LEU A 106 0.83 4.17 -6.14
N ILE A 107 1.87 3.35 -6.12
CA ILE A 107 2.07 2.34 -5.06
C ILE A 107 2.22 3.03 -3.69
N ALA A 108 2.99 4.10 -3.60
CA ALA A 108 3.14 4.88 -2.37
C ALA A 108 1.80 5.45 -1.89
N ASN A 109 0.94 5.92 -2.81
CA ASN A 109 -0.40 6.38 -2.49
C ASN A 109 -1.28 5.25 -1.94
N ALA A 110 -1.22 4.05 -2.53
CA ALA A 110 -1.95 2.89 -2.03
C ALA A 110 -1.55 2.52 -0.59
N VAL A 111 -0.25 2.57 -0.29
CA VAL A 111 0.29 2.34 1.06
C VAL A 111 -0.19 3.41 2.03
N LYS A 112 -0.05 4.69 1.65
CA LYS A 112 -0.49 5.82 2.48
C LYS A 112 -1.99 5.74 2.79
N ARG A 113 -2.83 5.49 1.79
CA ARG A 113 -4.29 5.34 1.97
C ARG A 113 -4.64 4.16 2.87
N SER A 114 -3.88 3.06 2.79
CA SER A 114 -4.06 1.91 3.69
C SER A 114 -3.76 2.29 5.14
N ALA A 115 -2.69 3.05 5.38
CA ALA A 115 -2.35 3.55 6.72
C ALA A 115 -3.35 4.58 7.23
N GLN A 116 -3.84 5.49 6.38
CA GLN A 116 -4.90 6.43 6.74
C GLN A 116 -6.21 5.72 7.11
N LEU A 117 -6.54 4.65 6.39
CA LEU A 117 -7.71 3.82 6.71
C LEU A 117 -7.55 3.14 8.07
N PHE A 118 -6.35 2.66 8.42
CA PHE A 118 -6.07 2.15 9.76
C PHE A 118 -6.37 3.21 10.83
N ASP A 119 -5.84 4.43 10.67
CA ASP A 119 -6.06 5.52 11.63
C ASP A 119 -7.54 5.90 11.75
N MET A 120 -8.28 5.89 10.64
CA MET A 120 -9.71 6.16 10.66
C MET A 120 -10.49 5.10 11.45
N VAL A 121 -10.08 3.83 11.40
CA VAL A 121 -10.78 2.73 12.09
C VAL A 121 -10.41 2.65 13.56
N PHE A 122 -9.13 2.81 13.91
CA PHE A 122 -8.62 2.51 15.26
C PHE A 122 -8.23 3.75 16.08
N THR A 123 -7.82 4.84 15.44
CA THR A 123 -7.34 6.05 16.12
C THR A 123 -8.46 7.07 16.27
N ALA A 124 -9.22 7.32 15.19
CA ALA A 124 -10.36 8.26 15.22
C ALA A 124 -11.54 7.76 16.07
N GLY A 125 -11.69 6.44 16.25
CA GLY A 125 -12.72 5.83 17.10
C GLY A 125 -12.39 5.84 18.60
N SER A 126 -11.14 6.12 18.99
CA SER A 126 -10.69 6.14 20.38
C SER A 126 -10.90 7.49 21.07
N ALA A 127 -11.38 8.51 20.34
CA ALA A 127 -11.79 9.79 20.88
C ALA A 127 -13.28 9.77 21.27
N LYS A 128 -13.63 9.04 22.33
CA LYS A 128 -14.88 9.22 23.09
C LYS A 128 -14.65 8.95 24.56
#